data_AF-A0A8C5P058-F1
#
_entry.id   AF-A0A8C5P058-F1
#
_cell.length_a   1.000
_cell.length_b   1.000
_cell.length_c   1.000
_cell.angle_alpha   90.00
_cell.angle_beta   90.00
_cell.angle_gamma   90.00
#
_symmetry.space_group_name_H-M   'P 1'
#
loop_
_entity.id
_entity.type
_entity.pdbx_description
1 polymer ?
#
loop_
_entity_poly.entity_id
_entity_poly.type
_entity_poly.pdbx_seq_one_letter_code
_entity_poly.pdbx_strand_id
1 'polypeptide(L)'
;MVSISLKFYKELQAHGAHELLKRADGSFLVNPESGYNVSLLYDLENRPASKDSIVHQAGMLKRNCFASVFKKYVQFQEEGKEGKNRAVIHYRDDETMYVGSKKDRVTVVFSTVFEDDGDVVIGKVFMQGFKEGRKDSHTAPQVLFSHRQPLLELKDRDVQGHFSLSLFSGAPVTPKLPHEDGKYGAGKMP
;
A
#
# COMPACT_ATOMS: atom_id res chain seq x y z
N MET A 1 -15.65 13.65 15.27
CA MET A 1 -14.23 13.21 15.28
C MET A 1 -14.16 11.84 14.63
N VAL A 2 -13.06 11.54 13.94
CA VAL A 2 -12.80 10.24 13.31
C VAL A 2 -11.41 9.78 13.74
N SER A 3 -11.31 8.64 14.44
CA SER A 3 -10.06 8.12 14.98
C SER A 3 -9.77 6.73 14.43
N ILE A 4 -8.50 6.42 14.17
CA ILE A 4 -8.06 5.09 13.69
C ILE A 4 -6.95 4.52 14.58
N SER A 5 -7.08 3.23 14.88
CA SER A 5 -6.10 2.44 15.64
C SER A 5 -5.59 1.30 14.77
N LEU A 6 -4.27 1.21 14.63
CA LEU A 6 -3.52 0.23 13.85
C LEU A 6 -2.40 -0.31 14.75
N LYS A 7 -2.40 -1.62 15.02
CA LYS A 7 -1.38 -2.28 15.86
C LYS A 7 0.07 -1.95 15.41
N PHE A 8 0.27 -1.87 14.10
CA PHE A 8 1.56 -1.61 13.44
C PHE A 8 1.80 -0.13 13.09
N TYR A 9 1.05 0.82 13.65
CA TYR A 9 1.21 2.24 13.31
C TYR A 9 2.63 2.76 13.56
N LYS A 10 3.29 2.32 14.64
CA LYS A 10 4.66 2.73 14.96
C LYS A 10 5.66 2.34 13.87
N GLU A 11 5.43 1.20 13.22
CA GLU A 11 6.25 0.74 12.09
C GLU A 11 6.05 1.67 10.88
N LEU A 12 4.80 2.03 10.57
CA LEU A 12 4.51 3.02 9.53
C LEU A 12 5.09 4.40 9.86
N GLN A 13 5.05 4.82 11.13
CA GLN A 13 5.59 6.08 11.60
C GLN A 13 7.11 6.15 11.39
N ALA A 14 7.85 5.06 11.60
CA ALA A 14 9.28 4.97 11.27
C ALA A 14 9.58 5.14 9.76
N HIS A 15 8.55 5.05 8.91
CA HIS A 15 8.62 5.27 7.47
C HIS A 15 7.89 6.54 7.00
N GLY A 16 7.58 7.48 7.90
CA GLY A 16 7.11 8.83 7.54
C GLY A 16 5.59 9.00 7.47
N ALA A 17 4.83 8.13 8.15
CA ALA A 17 3.36 8.21 8.16
C ALA A 17 2.84 9.54 8.71
N HIS A 18 3.44 10.06 9.77
CA HIS A 18 2.96 11.28 10.42
C HIS A 18 3.13 12.52 9.51
N GLU A 19 4.28 12.65 8.87
CA GLU A 19 4.61 13.75 7.96
C GLU A 19 3.72 13.73 6.71
N LEU A 20 3.41 12.53 6.20
CA LEU A 20 2.50 12.38 5.07
C LEU A 20 1.08 12.78 5.44
N LEU A 21 0.57 12.32 6.59
CA LEU A 21 -0.76 12.68 7.08
C LEU A 21 -0.88 14.17 7.36
N LYS A 22 0.15 14.80 7.94
CA LYS A 22 0.20 16.24 8.14
C LYS A 22 0.11 17.02 6.82
N ARG A 23 0.65 16.47 5.73
CA ARG A 23 0.56 17.07 4.39
C ARG A 23 -0.82 16.85 3.73
N ALA A 24 -1.41 15.68 3.91
CA ALA A 24 -2.69 15.32 3.28
C ALA A 24 -3.90 15.91 4.02
N ASP A 25 -3.90 15.83 5.35
CA ASP A 25 -5.06 16.09 6.22
C ASP A 25 -4.76 17.20 7.25
N GLY A 26 -3.73 18.03 7.01
CA GLY A 26 -3.15 18.93 8.03
C GLY A 26 -4.10 19.90 8.71
N SER A 27 -5.19 20.30 8.07
CA SER A 27 -6.23 21.17 8.67
C SER A 27 -7.17 20.42 9.63
N PHE A 28 -7.29 19.11 9.47
CA PHE A 28 -8.20 18.26 10.25
C PHE A 28 -7.45 17.38 11.26
N LEU A 29 -6.14 17.16 11.04
CA LEU A 29 -5.31 16.34 11.91
C LEU A 29 -5.12 17.01 13.27
N VAL A 30 -5.50 16.31 14.34
CA VAL A 30 -5.38 16.77 15.73
C VAL A 30 -4.57 15.77 16.56
N ASN A 31 -4.34 16.09 17.84
CA ASN A 31 -3.77 15.12 18.77
C ASN A 31 -4.64 13.85 18.81
N PRO A 32 -4.03 12.65 18.74
CA PRO A 32 -4.78 11.40 18.75
C PRO A 32 -5.63 11.25 20.02
N GLU A 33 -6.84 10.75 19.84
CA GLU A 33 -7.71 10.29 20.92
C GLU A 33 -7.02 9.14 21.69
N SER A 34 -7.27 9.05 23.00
CA SER A 34 -6.70 8.00 23.84
C SER A 34 -7.04 6.61 23.30
N GLY A 35 -6.02 5.77 23.07
CA GLY A 35 -6.16 4.44 22.49
C GLY A 35 -6.09 4.37 20.96
N TYR A 36 -6.00 5.51 20.29
CA TYR A 36 -5.89 5.62 18.83
C TYR A 36 -4.52 6.17 18.41
N ASN A 37 -4.19 6.00 17.13
CA ASN A 37 -2.92 6.46 16.59
C ASN A 37 -3.03 7.78 15.82
N VAL A 38 -4.18 8.01 15.17
CA VAL A 38 -4.45 9.20 14.35
C VAL A 38 -5.91 9.60 14.57
N SER A 39 -6.13 10.90 14.76
CA SER A 39 -7.48 11.47 14.90
C SER A 39 -7.65 12.69 14.01
N LEU A 40 -8.80 12.73 13.33
CA LEU A 40 -9.25 13.83 12.49
C LEU A 40 -10.46 14.51 13.14
N LEU A 41 -10.43 15.83 13.23
CA LEU A 41 -11.50 16.66 13.75
C LEU A 41 -12.12 17.48 12.61
N TYR A 42 -13.44 17.36 12.46
CA TYR A 42 -14.23 18.10 11.48
C TYR A 42 -15.21 19.00 12.23
N ASP A 43 -15.11 20.30 11.97
CA ASP A 43 -16.04 21.30 12.47
C ASP A 43 -17.29 21.34 11.58
N LEU A 44 -18.47 21.15 12.18
CA LEU A 44 -19.75 21.13 11.47
C LEU A 44 -20.33 22.53 11.25
N GLU A 45 -19.86 23.52 12.02
CA GLU A 45 -20.26 24.93 11.90
C GLU A 45 -19.41 25.63 10.86
N ASN A 46 -18.10 25.34 10.83
CA ASN A 46 -17.14 25.89 9.87
C ASN A 46 -16.85 24.92 8.71
N ARG A 47 -17.82 24.74 7.82
CA ARG A 47 -17.71 23.78 6.70
C ARG A 47 -17.08 24.40 5.46
N PRO A 48 -16.04 23.78 4.87
CA PRO A 48 -15.49 24.21 3.58
C PRO A 48 -16.46 23.90 2.43
N ALA A 49 -16.27 24.60 1.31
CA ALA A 49 -17.15 24.52 0.15
C ALA A 49 -17.18 23.13 -0.52
N SER A 50 -16.04 22.43 -0.57
CA SER A 50 -15.92 21.11 -1.18
C SER A 50 -16.04 20.00 -0.14
N LYS A 51 -17.27 19.54 0.12
CA LYS A 51 -17.53 18.46 1.09
C LYS A 51 -17.06 17.10 0.60
N ASP A 52 -17.27 16.81 -0.68
CA ASP A 52 -17.01 15.49 -1.26
C ASP A 52 -15.52 15.12 -1.19
N SER A 53 -14.64 16.08 -1.42
CA SER A 53 -13.19 15.86 -1.34
C SER A 53 -12.76 15.48 0.08
N ILE A 54 -13.35 16.09 1.10
CA ILE A 54 -13.03 15.84 2.51
C ILE A 54 -13.57 14.51 2.97
N VAL A 55 -14.82 14.19 2.62
CA VAL A 55 -15.42 12.89 2.91
C VAL A 55 -14.59 11.79 2.25
N HIS A 56 -14.15 12.01 1.01
CA HIS A 56 -13.26 11.09 0.32
C HIS A 56 -11.92 10.94 1.06
N GLN A 57 -11.22 12.02 1.38
CA GLN A 57 -9.94 11.94 2.11
C GLN A 57 -10.08 11.25 3.48
N ALA A 58 -11.16 11.54 4.22
CA ALA A 58 -11.47 10.86 5.48
C ALA A 58 -11.61 9.34 5.29
N GLY A 59 -12.29 8.91 4.22
CA GLY A 59 -12.42 7.49 3.86
C GLY A 59 -11.09 6.83 3.48
N MET A 60 -10.10 7.61 3.01
CA MET A 60 -8.79 7.11 2.62
C MET A 60 -7.78 7.02 3.77
N LEU A 61 -8.17 7.30 5.03
CA LEU A 61 -7.25 7.43 6.16
C LEU A 61 -6.31 6.22 6.35
N LYS A 62 -6.83 4.99 6.32
CA LYS A 62 -6.00 3.77 6.42
C LYS A 62 -4.99 3.68 5.26
N ARG A 63 -5.43 3.96 4.02
CA ARG A 63 -4.54 3.98 2.85
C ARG A 63 -3.46 5.06 3.02
N ASN A 64 -3.82 6.25 3.49
CA ASN A 64 -2.90 7.36 3.66
C ASN A 64 -1.81 7.02 4.69
N CYS A 65 -2.15 6.33 5.78
CA CYS A 65 -1.16 5.78 6.72
C CYS A 65 -0.16 4.84 6.01
N PHE A 66 -0.65 3.88 5.23
CA PHE A 66 0.20 2.94 4.48
C PHE A 66 1.00 3.60 3.36
N ALA A 67 0.48 4.65 2.72
CA ALA A 67 1.12 5.27 1.56
C ALA A 67 2.54 5.77 1.85
N SER A 68 2.84 6.08 3.12
CA SER A 68 4.15 6.56 3.58
C SER A 68 5.29 5.61 3.24
N VAL A 69 5.13 4.31 3.54
CA VAL A 69 6.16 3.32 3.26
C VAL A 69 6.41 3.24 1.76
N PHE A 70 5.36 3.17 0.94
CA PHE A 70 5.53 3.06 -0.51
C PHE A 70 6.18 4.30 -1.12
N LYS A 71 5.74 5.51 -0.73
CA LYS A 71 6.35 6.76 -1.23
C LYS A 71 7.83 6.83 -0.87
N LYS A 72 8.22 6.42 0.34
CA LYS A 72 9.62 6.40 0.79
C LYS A 72 10.51 5.50 -0.09
N TYR A 73 10.07 4.27 -0.41
CA TYR A 73 10.89 3.35 -1.22
C TYR A 73 10.87 3.66 -2.71
N VAL A 74 9.76 4.21 -3.24
CA VAL A 74 9.74 4.77 -4.60
C VAL A 74 10.72 5.92 -4.72
N GLN A 75 10.72 6.86 -3.76
CA GLN A 75 11.69 7.95 -3.73
C GLN A 75 13.13 7.43 -3.63
N PHE A 76 13.41 6.41 -2.82
CA PHE A 76 14.74 5.79 -2.78
C PHE A 76 15.15 5.20 -4.13
N GLN A 77 14.22 4.64 -4.89
CA GLN A 77 14.50 4.10 -6.22
C GLN A 77 14.80 5.24 -7.21
N GLU A 78 13.97 6.28 -7.23
CA GLU A 78 14.12 7.45 -8.11
C GLU A 78 15.43 8.20 -7.87
N GLU A 79 15.87 8.30 -6.61
CA GLU A 79 17.13 8.93 -6.22
C GLU A 79 18.35 8.00 -6.37
N GLY A 80 18.16 6.75 -6.79
CA GLY A 80 19.24 5.75 -6.91
C GLY A 80 19.89 5.38 -5.57
N LYS A 81 19.17 5.54 -4.45
CA LYS A 81 19.67 5.23 -3.10
C LYS A 81 19.59 3.74 -2.82
N GLU A 82 20.68 3.04 -3.12
CA GLU A 82 20.84 1.61 -2.84
C GLU A 82 21.20 1.30 -1.38
N GLY A 83 21.10 0.03 -0.98
CA GLY A 83 21.60 -0.48 0.30
C GLY A 83 20.83 0.00 1.54
N LYS A 84 19.66 0.62 1.37
CA LYS A 84 18.79 0.99 2.49
C LYS A 84 18.11 -0.24 3.08
N ASN A 85 17.98 -0.26 4.40
CA ASN A 85 17.21 -1.28 5.11
C ASN A 85 15.80 -1.33 4.54
N ARG A 86 15.28 -2.55 4.38
CA ARG A 86 13.90 -2.80 3.98
C ARG A 86 12.95 -2.40 5.10
N ALA A 87 11.72 -2.03 4.75
CA ALA A 87 10.65 -1.91 5.72
C ALA A 87 10.11 -3.30 6.00
N VAL A 88 9.75 -3.52 7.26
CA VAL A 88 9.07 -4.72 7.74
C VAL A 88 7.83 -4.22 8.46
N ILE A 89 6.65 -4.52 7.92
CA ILE A 89 5.37 -4.06 8.44
C ILE A 89 4.50 -5.28 8.78
N HIS A 90 4.23 -5.51 10.06
CA HIS A 90 3.38 -6.59 10.56
C HIS A 90 1.91 -6.16 10.49
N TYR A 91 1.36 -6.13 9.27
CA TYR A 91 0.04 -5.56 9.02
C TYR A 91 -1.11 -6.40 9.58
N ARG A 92 -0.84 -7.67 9.93
CA ARG A 92 -1.68 -8.57 10.73
C ARG A 92 -0.79 -9.31 11.73
N ASP A 93 -1.40 -10.03 12.67
CA ASP A 93 -0.67 -10.66 13.78
C ASP A 93 0.31 -11.77 13.28
N ASP A 94 -0.02 -12.43 12.18
CA ASP A 94 0.69 -13.55 11.56
C ASP A 94 1.13 -13.27 10.11
N GLU A 95 0.95 -12.04 9.62
CA GLU A 95 1.32 -11.65 8.26
C GLU A 95 2.25 -10.44 8.24
N THR A 96 3.18 -10.43 7.29
CA THR A 96 4.21 -9.39 7.20
C THR A 96 4.38 -8.91 5.78
N MET A 97 4.48 -7.59 5.62
CA MET A 97 4.80 -6.92 4.36
C MET A 97 6.23 -6.39 4.42
N TYR A 98 7.02 -6.73 3.41
CA TYR A 98 8.38 -6.26 3.23
C TYR A 98 8.44 -5.29 2.06
N VAL A 99 9.04 -4.12 2.24
CA VAL A 99 9.24 -3.15 1.15
C VAL A 99 10.71 -2.84 1.03
N GLY A 100 11.27 -3.05 -0.17
CA GLY A 100 12.67 -2.76 -0.47
C GLY A 100 12.80 -2.02 -1.79
N SER A 101 13.90 -1.28 -1.92
CA SER A 101 14.25 -0.58 -3.15
C SER A 101 15.60 -1.08 -3.66
N LYS A 102 15.66 -1.31 -4.98
CA LYS A 102 16.86 -1.57 -5.77
C LYS A 102 16.95 -0.49 -6.85
N LYS A 103 18.10 -0.38 -7.52
CA LYS A 103 18.34 0.63 -8.56
C LYS A 103 17.25 0.72 -9.61
N ASP A 104 16.79 -0.42 -10.09
CA ASP A 104 15.89 -0.55 -11.24
C ASP A 104 14.44 -0.84 -10.84
N ARG A 105 14.16 -1.07 -9.55
CA ARG A 105 12.86 -1.51 -9.10
C ARG A 105 12.59 -1.30 -7.62
N VAL A 106 11.33 -1.14 -7.28
CA VAL A 106 10.82 -1.36 -5.93
C VAL A 106 10.23 -2.76 -5.83
N THR A 107 10.63 -3.50 -4.78
CA THR A 107 10.08 -4.82 -4.47
C THR A 107 9.18 -4.72 -3.25
N VAL A 108 7.96 -5.21 -3.38
CA VAL A 108 7.03 -5.40 -2.26
C VAL A 108 6.77 -6.89 -2.09
N VAL A 109 7.05 -7.44 -0.92
CA VAL A 109 6.77 -8.84 -0.59
C VAL A 109 5.67 -8.94 0.45
N PHE A 110 4.58 -9.64 0.15
CA PHE A 110 3.56 -10.00 1.13
C PHE A 110 3.77 -11.44 1.57
N SER A 111 4.01 -11.66 2.87
CA SER A 111 3.97 -12.97 3.52
C SER A 111 2.62 -13.12 4.19
N THR A 112 1.72 -13.86 3.55
CA THR A 112 0.34 -14.06 3.99
C THR A 112 0.11 -15.52 4.39
N VAL A 113 -0.84 -15.72 5.30
CA VAL A 113 -1.24 -17.01 5.86
C VAL A 113 -2.65 -17.33 5.37
N PHE A 114 -2.86 -18.55 4.89
CA PHE A 114 -4.20 -19.07 4.62
C PHE A 114 -4.50 -20.10 5.70
N GLU A 115 -5.54 -19.84 6.49
CA GLU A 115 -5.92 -20.71 7.61
C GLU A 115 -6.53 -22.03 7.12
N ASP A 116 -7.25 -22.00 5.99
CA ASP A 116 -7.90 -23.17 5.39
C ASP A 116 -7.07 -23.79 4.25
N ASP A 117 -6.94 -25.12 4.26
CA ASP A 117 -6.19 -25.87 3.24
C ASP A 117 -6.84 -25.78 1.84
N GLY A 118 -8.15 -25.59 1.75
CA GLY A 118 -8.86 -25.32 0.50
C GLY A 118 -8.52 -23.94 -0.07
N ASP A 119 -8.44 -22.92 0.78
CA ASP A 119 -8.02 -21.58 0.39
C ASP A 119 -6.57 -21.54 -0.13
N VAL A 120 -5.70 -22.40 0.39
CA VAL A 120 -4.34 -22.61 -0.18
C VAL A 120 -4.43 -23.07 -1.64
N VAL A 121 -5.34 -23.97 -1.98
CA VAL A 121 -5.50 -24.46 -3.36
C VAL A 121 -6.04 -23.34 -4.27
N ILE A 122 -7.08 -22.65 -3.82
CA ILE A 122 -7.68 -21.53 -4.56
C ILE A 122 -6.65 -20.41 -4.77
N GLY A 123 -5.93 -20.04 -3.70
CA GLY A 123 -4.86 -19.04 -3.72
C GLY A 123 -3.78 -19.37 -4.74
N LYS A 124 -3.36 -20.64 -4.86
CA LYS A 124 -2.38 -21.07 -5.88
C LYS A 124 -2.88 -20.81 -7.30
N VAL A 125 -4.15 -21.07 -7.58
CA VAL A 125 -4.76 -20.83 -8.90
C VAL A 125 -4.77 -19.33 -9.22
N PHE A 126 -5.21 -18.50 -8.28
CA PHE A 126 -5.18 -17.03 -8.45
C PHE A 126 -3.76 -16.50 -8.65
N MET A 127 -2.80 -16.97 -7.84
CA MET A 127 -1.40 -16.55 -7.95
C MET A 127 -0.75 -16.97 -9.26
N GLN A 128 -1.12 -18.12 -9.81
CA GLN A 128 -0.69 -18.54 -11.14
C GLN A 128 -1.24 -17.58 -12.21
N GLY A 129 -2.51 -17.18 -12.10
CA GLY A 129 -3.10 -16.16 -12.97
C GLY A 129 -2.33 -14.83 -12.92
N PHE A 130 -1.98 -14.34 -11.72
CA PHE A 130 -1.18 -13.12 -11.57
C PHE A 130 0.23 -13.24 -12.15
N LYS A 131 0.88 -14.40 -11.98
CA LYS A 131 2.21 -14.66 -12.57
C LYS A 131 2.17 -14.59 -14.10
N GLU A 132 1.06 -15.01 -14.69
CA GLU A 132 0.84 -14.99 -16.13
C GLU A 132 0.25 -13.68 -16.66
N GLY A 133 -0.19 -12.75 -15.80
CA GLY A 133 -0.85 -11.51 -16.21
C GLY A 133 -0.04 -10.58 -17.13
N ARG A 134 1.29 -10.75 -17.17
CA ARG A 134 2.14 -10.03 -18.14
C ARG A 134 2.01 -10.51 -19.59
N LYS A 135 1.33 -11.65 -19.83
CA LYS A 135 0.91 -12.08 -21.16
C LYS A 135 -0.10 -11.10 -21.75
N ASP A 136 -1.02 -10.59 -20.92
CA ASP A 136 -2.09 -9.68 -21.34
C ASP A 136 -1.68 -8.20 -21.22
N SER A 137 -0.81 -7.87 -20.26
CA SER A 137 -0.30 -6.51 -20.07
C SER A 137 1.21 -6.49 -19.83
N HIS A 138 1.96 -6.17 -20.89
CA HIS A 138 3.43 -6.17 -20.83
C HIS A 138 4.02 -5.12 -19.88
N THR A 139 3.27 -4.05 -19.61
CA THR A 139 3.63 -2.97 -18.67
C THR A 139 3.24 -3.25 -17.22
N ALA A 140 2.50 -4.34 -16.96
CA ALA A 140 2.14 -4.72 -15.61
C ALA A 140 3.38 -5.12 -14.78
N PRO A 141 3.35 -4.88 -13.46
CA PRO A 141 4.38 -5.36 -12.54
C PRO A 141 4.64 -6.86 -12.69
N GLN A 142 5.90 -7.27 -12.52
CA GLN A 142 6.21 -8.69 -12.42
C GLN A 142 5.75 -9.23 -11.06
N VAL A 143 5.07 -10.38 -11.12
CA VAL A 143 4.61 -11.13 -9.96
C VAL A 143 5.43 -12.41 -9.82
N LEU A 144 6.02 -12.62 -8.63
CA LEU A 144 6.58 -13.92 -8.24
C LEU A 144 5.79 -14.49 -7.08
N PHE A 145 5.66 -15.81 -7.07
CA PHE A 145 4.94 -16.56 -6.06
C PHE A 145 5.77 -17.76 -5.60
N SER A 146 5.84 -17.97 -4.28
CA SER A 146 6.40 -19.17 -3.65
C SER A 146 5.47 -19.67 -2.55
N HIS A 147 5.37 -21.00 -2.44
CA HIS A 147 4.60 -21.70 -1.40
C HIS A 147 5.57 -22.35 -0.42
N ARG A 148 5.35 -22.18 0.89
CA ARG A 148 6.14 -22.74 2.02
C ARG A 148 7.57 -22.23 2.18
N GLN A 149 8.21 -21.73 1.12
CA GLN A 149 9.56 -21.19 1.20
C GLN A 149 9.58 -19.67 0.98
N PRO A 150 10.23 -18.91 1.86
CA PRO A 150 10.49 -17.49 1.63
C PRO A 150 11.29 -17.31 0.35
N LEU A 151 11.04 -16.20 -0.35
CA LEU A 151 11.83 -15.85 -1.54
C LEU A 151 13.30 -15.63 -1.16
N LEU A 152 14.20 -15.80 -2.12
CA LEU A 152 15.66 -15.67 -1.91
C LEU A 152 16.06 -14.40 -1.15
N GLU A 153 15.36 -13.29 -1.40
CA GLU A 153 15.62 -12.00 -0.74
C GLU A 153 15.22 -11.95 0.75
N LEU A 154 14.57 -13.00 1.26
CA LEU A 154 14.08 -13.13 2.63
C LEU A 154 14.59 -14.40 3.33
N LYS A 155 15.56 -15.12 2.74
CA LYS A 155 16.08 -16.38 3.31
C LYS A 155 16.75 -16.21 4.68
N ASP A 156 17.30 -15.05 4.97
CA ASP A 156 18.01 -14.77 6.23
C ASP A 156 17.05 -14.34 7.37
N ARG A 157 15.74 -14.46 7.17
CA ARG A 157 14.70 -14.04 8.11
C ARG A 157 13.84 -15.24 8.45
N ASP A 158 13.46 -15.35 9.72
CA ASP A 158 12.45 -16.31 10.18
C ASP A 158 11.06 -15.86 9.70
N VAL A 159 10.82 -16.08 8.40
CA VAL A 159 9.55 -15.78 7.75
C VAL A 159 8.72 -17.05 7.78
N GLN A 160 7.71 -17.09 8.65
CA GLN A 160 6.67 -18.10 8.60
C GLN A 160 5.88 -17.89 7.30
N GLY A 161 6.18 -18.69 6.27
CA GLY A 161 5.62 -18.49 4.93
C GLY A 161 4.61 -19.55 4.56
N HIS A 162 3.34 -19.20 4.39
CA HIS A 162 2.41 -20.00 3.58
C HIS A 162 2.45 -19.54 2.12
N PHE A 163 2.42 -18.22 1.87
CA PHE A 163 2.49 -17.60 0.55
C PHE A 163 3.34 -16.33 0.55
N SER A 164 4.24 -16.20 -0.43
CA SER A 164 5.00 -14.97 -0.67
C SER A 164 4.72 -14.41 -2.06
N LEU A 165 4.20 -13.17 -2.15
CA LEU A 165 3.99 -12.45 -3.41
C LEU A 165 5.01 -11.32 -3.54
N SER A 166 5.86 -11.33 -4.56
CA SER A 166 6.71 -10.17 -4.92
C SER A 166 6.14 -9.38 -6.08
N LEU A 167 5.96 -8.07 -5.89
CA LEU A 167 5.61 -7.11 -6.94
C LEU A 167 6.82 -6.25 -7.26
N PHE A 168 7.19 -6.17 -8.54
CA PHE A 168 8.25 -5.29 -9.03
C PHE A 168 7.69 -4.14 -9.86
N SER A 169 7.92 -2.90 -9.41
CA SER A 169 7.67 -1.72 -10.24
C SER A 169 8.97 -1.38 -10.98
N GLY A 170 9.04 -1.70 -12.28
CA GLY A 170 10.22 -1.47 -13.14
C GLY A 170 10.01 -0.42 -14.23
N ALA A 171 8.87 0.28 -14.22
CA ALA A 171 8.64 1.47 -15.04
C ALA A 171 8.64 2.68 -14.09
N PRO A 172 9.12 3.87 -14.53
CA PRO A 172 8.90 5.08 -13.74
C PRO A 172 7.41 5.15 -13.40
N VAL A 173 7.10 5.38 -12.13
CA VAL A 173 5.73 5.64 -11.66
C VAL A 173 5.30 6.98 -12.25
N THR A 174 5.06 6.99 -13.57
CA THR A 174 4.35 8.08 -14.20
C THR A 174 2.98 8.12 -13.55
N PRO A 175 2.51 9.28 -13.07
CA PRO A 175 1.21 9.40 -12.45
C PRO A 175 0.16 9.24 -13.55
N LYS A 176 -0.18 8.00 -13.88
CA LYS A 176 -1.39 7.63 -14.61
C LYS A 176 -2.27 6.82 -13.68
N LEU A 177 -2.62 7.43 -12.54
CA LEU A 177 -3.96 7.21 -12.01
C LEU A 177 -4.87 8.09 -12.86
N PRO A 178 -5.94 7.57 -13.47
CA PRO A 178 -6.86 8.40 -14.19
C PRO A 178 -7.49 9.39 -13.20
N HIS A 179 -7.27 10.68 -13.43
CA HIS A 179 -8.30 11.66 -13.12
C HIS A 179 -9.50 11.26 -13.97
N GLU A 180 -10.53 10.68 -13.36
CA GLU A 180 -11.86 10.64 -13.96
C GLU A 180 -12.38 12.08 -14.03
N ASP A 181 -11.98 12.80 -15.07
CA ASP A 181 -12.70 13.99 -15.49
C ASP A 181 -13.94 13.51 -16.27
N GLY A 182 -15.08 13.56 -15.58
CA GLY A 182 -16.38 13.27 -16.14
C GLY A 182 -16.63 14.08 -17.41
N LYS A 183 -16.76 13.38 -18.54
CA LYS A 183 -17.48 13.86 -19.72
C LYS A 183 -18.38 12.74 -20.23
N TYR A 184 -19.60 12.68 -19.68
CA TYR A 184 -20.72 12.12 -20.42
C TYR A 184 -21.01 13.04 -21.61
N GLY A 185 -20.39 12.74 -22.75
CA GLY A 185 -20.77 13.29 -24.05
C GLY A 185 -21.93 12.47 -24.60
N ALA A 186 -23.09 13.09 -24.74
CA ALA A 186 -24.27 12.51 -25.37
C ALA A 186 -23.94 11.98 -26.78
N GLY A 187 -24.08 10.67 -26.97
CA GLY A 187 -24.06 10.05 -28.28
C GLY A 187 -25.34 10.36 -29.02
N LYS A 188 -25.22 11.03 -30.18
CA LYS A 188 -26.26 11.05 -31.22
C LYS A 188 -26.43 9.61 -31.74
N MET A 189 -27.66 9.11 -31.71
CA MET A 189 -28.07 7.93 -32.46
C MET A 189 -28.18 8.27 -33.97
N PRO A 190 -27.94 7.29 -34.86
CA PRO A 190 -28.17 7.43 -36.29
C PRO A 190 -29.66 7.61 -36.64
#